data_AF-A0A0N4W4Y0-F1
#
_entry.id   AF-A0A0N4W4Y0-F1
#
_cell.length_a   1.000
_cell.length_b   1.000
_cell.length_c   1.000
_cell.angle_alpha   90.00
_cell.angle_beta   90.00
_cell.angle_gamma   90.00
#
_symmetry.space_group_name_H-M   'P 1'
#
loop_
_entity.id
_entity.type
_entity.pdbx_description
1 polymer ?
#
loop_
_entity_poly.entity_id
_entity_poly.type
_entity_poly.pdbx_seq_one_letter_code
_entity_poly.pdbx_strand_id
1 'polypeptide(L)'
;MAAGVSNYGLGPTLSHLFPDISEKVVYRASCCLTPAQKVYSQIEKEAPTLIFAEQKFYRFVHERHFTVKTDHKVLVANLGKKKGIPVYNGNRLQ
;
A
#
# COMPACT_ATOMS: atom_id res chain seq x y z
N MET A 1 0.82 4.65 -7.83
CA MET A 1 1.47 3.60 -7.01
C MET A 1 0.47 2.48 -6.80
N ALA A 2 0.86 1.22 -6.97
CA ALA A 2 0.02 0.05 -6.72
C ALA A 2 0.74 -0.91 -5.76
N ALA A 3 0.01 -1.45 -4.79
CA ALA A 3 0.51 -2.45 -3.85
C ALA A 3 0.01 -3.82 -4.28
N GLY A 4 0.91 -4.77 -4.51
CA GLY A 4 0.59 -6.14 -4.87
C GLY A 4 1.23 -7.11 -3.87
N VAL A 5 0.47 -8.12 -3.47
CA VAL A 5 0.91 -9.15 -2.52
C VAL A 5 0.67 -10.52 -3.12
N SER A 6 1.64 -11.42 -2.94
CA SER A 6 1.50 -12.84 -3.22
C SER A 6 1.77 -13.67 -1.96
N ASN A 7 1.51 -14.97 -2.02
CA ASN A 7 1.82 -15.89 -0.93
C ASN A 7 3.32 -15.97 -0.57
N TYR A 8 4.20 -15.51 -1.48
CA TYR A 8 5.65 -15.61 -1.33
C TYR A 8 6.33 -14.28 -1.02
N GLY A 9 5.75 -13.17 -1.48
CA GLY A 9 6.43 -11.89 -1.49
C GLY A 9 5.52 -10.72 -1.79
N LEU A 10 6.04 -9.54 -1.49
CA LEU A 10 5.46 -8.24 -1.74
C LEU A 10 6.02 -7.71 -3.06
N GLY A 11 5.19 -7.05 -3.86
CA GLY A 11 5.55 -6.58 -5.19
C GLY A 11 4.88 -5.26 -5.54
N PRO A 12 5.18 -4.15 -4.83
CA PRO A 12 4.63 -2.88 -5.20
C PRO A 12 5.23 -2.32 -6.49
N THR A 13 4.43 -1.55 -7.21
CA THR A 13 4.83 -0.86 -8.44
C THR A 13 4.49 0.63 -8.38
N LEU A 14 5.34 1.45 -8.97
CA LEU A 14 5.10 2.87 -9.16
C LEU A 14 4.89 3.13 -10.65
N SER A 15 3.71 3.62 -10.99
CA SER A 15 3.35 4.05 -12.34
C SER A 15 3.25 5.57 -12.40
N HIS A 16 3.56 6.10 -13.58
CA HIS A 16 3.36 7.50 -13.94
C HIS A 16 2.31 7.59 -15.05
N LEU A 17 1.37 8.51 -14.89
CA LEU A 17 0.39 8.87 -15.90
C LEU A 17 0.94 10.04 -16.70
N PHE A 18 1.17 9.81 -17.99
CA PHE A 18 1.70 10.81 -18.91
C PHE A 18 0.57 11.72 -19.45
N PRO A 19 0.91 12.89 -20.04
CA PRO A 19 -0.08 13.80 -20.62
C PRO A 19 -0.91 13.18 -21.76
N ASP A 20 -0.39 12.15 -22.42
CA ASP A 20 -1.08 11.36 -23.45
C ASP A 20 -2.02 10.29 -22.86
N ILE A 21 -2.30 10.34 -21.54
CA ILE A 21 -3.13 9.40 -20.79
C ILE A 21 -2.50 8.00 -20.68
N SER A 22 -1.31 7.78 -21.24
CA SER A 22 -0.61 6.50 -21.09
C SER A 22 -0.11 6.34 -19.66
N GLU A 23 -0.37 5.17 -19.07
CA GLU A 23 0.18 4.80 -17.77
C GLU A 23 1.36 3.85 -18.00
N LYS A 24 2.56 4.24 -17.54
CA LYS A 24 3.74 3.36 -17.60
C LYS A 24 4.32 3.14 -16.22
N VAL A 25 4.77 1.91 -15.97
CA VAL A 25 5.47 1.56 -14.74
C VAL A 25 6.87 2.15 -14.80
N VAL A 26 7.18 3.04 -13.86
CA VAL A 26 8.48 3.72 -13.74
C VAL A 26 9.41 2.96 -12.81
N TYR A 27 8.84 2.28 -11.81
CA TYR A 27 9.64 1.56 -10.82
C TYR A 27 8.89 0.34 -10.27
N ARG A 28 9.62 -0.74 -9.98
CA ARG A 28 9.11 -1.95 -9.33
C ARG A 28 10.03 -2.31 -8.17
N ALA A 29 9.45 -2.64 -7.02
CA ALA A 29 10.19 -3.22 -5.92
C ALA A 29 9.61 -4.58 -5.56
N SER A 30 10.42 -5.45 -4.99
CA SER A 30 9.98 -6.73 -4.45
C SER A 30 10.72 -7.07 -3.17
N CYS A 31 10.05 -7.78 -2.27
CA CYS A 31 10.65 -8.33 -1.06
C CYS A 31 9.97 -9.66 -0.71
N CYS A 32 10.76 -10.62 -0.24
CA CYS A 32 10.23 -11.90 0.25
C CYS A 32 9.56 -11.70 1.61
N LEU A 33 8.43 -12.37 1.82
CA LEU A 33 7.77 -12.40 3.12
C LEU A 33 8.60 -13.20 4.13
N THR A 34 8.71 -12.70 5.36
CA THR A 34 9.29 -13.50 6.46
C THR A 34 8.37 -14.69 6.80
N PRO A 35 8.87 -15.75 7.47
CA PRO A 35 8.03 -16.88 7.86
C PRO A 35 6.78 -16.47 8.65
N ALA A 36 6.92 -15.50 9.55
CA ALA A 36 5.79 -14.93 10.30
C ALA A 36 4.79 -14.19 9.39
N GLN A 37 5.28 -13.44 8.39
CA GLN A 37 4.39 -12.71 7.49
C GLN A 37 3.72 -13.62 6.44
N LYS A 38 4.26 -14.81 6.15
CA LYS A 38 3.65 -15.76 5.21
C LYS A 38 2.31 -16.29 5.72
N VAL A 39 2.16 -16.45 7.03
CA VAL A 39 0.91 -16.93 7.67
C VAL A 39 -0.13 -15.83 7.88
N TYR A 40 0.23 -14.56 7.64
CA TYR A 40 -0.74 -13.46 7.68
C TYR A 40 -1.80 -13.63 6.58
N SER A 41 -3.01 -13.18 6.88
CA SER A 41 -4.06 -13.05 5.87
C SER A 41 -3.62 -12.07 4.77
N GLN A 42 -4.22 -12.17 3.59
CA GLN A 42 -3.89 -11.25 2.48
C GLN A 42 -4.06 -9.78 2.89
N ILE A 43 -5.09 -9.50 3.69
CA ILE A 43 -5.39 -8.20 4.28
C ILE A 43 -4.23 -7.69 5.16
N GLU A 44 -3.76 -8.54 6.08
CA GLU A 44 -2.66 -8.18 7.00
C GLU A 44 -1.32 -8.01 6.29
N LYS A 45 -1.14 -8.59 5.09
CA LYS A 45 0.07 -8.44 4.27
C LYS A 45 0.09 -7.14 3.48
N GLU A 46 -1.03 -6.47 3.27
CA GLU A 46 -1.07 -5.24 2.48
C GLU A 46 -0.57 -4.02 3.22
N ALA A 47 -0.88 -3.88 4.52
CA ALA A 47 -0.33 -2.81 5.35
C ALA A 47 1.22 -2.77 5.31
N PRO A 48 1.94 -3.87 5.57
CA PRO A 48 3.40 -3.88 5.45
C PRO A 48 3.88 -3.69 4.00
N THR A 49 3.08 -4.08 3.00
CA THR A 49 3.40 -3.82 1.58
C THR A 49 3.35 -2.34 1.25
N LEU A 50 2.36 -1.62 1.76
CA LEU A 50 2.25 -0.18 1.53
C LEU A 50 3.41 0.57 2.20
N ILE A 51 3.74 0.21 3.46
CA ILE A 51 4.89 0.77 4.18
C ILE A 51 6.19 0.49 3.43
N PHE A 52 6.40 -0.76 3.00
CA PHE A 52 7.57 -1.14 2.21
C PHE A 52 7.66 -0.35 0.90
N ALA A 53 6.52 -0.18 0.23
CA ALA A 53 6.44 0.54 -1.02
C ALA A 53 6.69 2.04 -0.85
N GLU A 54 6.17 2.67 0.21
CA GLU A 54 6.46 4.07 0.55
C GLU A 54 7.95 4.28 0.84
N GLN A 55 8.57 3.41 1.64
CA GLN A 55 10.00 3.49 1.91
C GLN A 55 10.85 3.34 0.64
N LYS A 56 10.47 2.42 -0.26
CA LYS A 56 11.20 2.20 -1.52
C LYS A 56 10.97 3.31 -2.54
N PHE A 57 9.77 3.88 -2.56
CA PHE A 57 9.42 4.93 -3.53
C PHE A 57 9.57 6.33 -2.97
N TYR A 58 10.03 6.48 -1.73
CA TYR A 58 10.14 7.76 -1.02
C TYR A 58 10.77 8.85 -1.90
N ARG A 59 11.90 8.55 -2.55
CA ARG A 59 12.58 9.51 -3.45
C ARG A 59 11.76 9.95 -4.67
N PHE A 60 10.76 9.19 -5.07
CA PHE A 60 9.86 9.48 -6.19
C PHE A 60 8.53 10.11 -5.76
N VAL A 61 8.03 9.78 -4.57
CA VAL A 61 6.73 10.25 -4.06
C VAL A 61 6.83 11.41 -3.07
N HIS A 62 8.00 11.65 -2.49
CA HIS A 62 8.22 12.73 -1.53
C HIS A 62 7.81 14.08 -2.13
N GLU A 63 7.07 14.87 -1.35
CA GLU A 63 6.54 16.19 -1.72
C GLU A 63 5.62 16.21 -2.96
N ARG A 64 5.22 15.06 -3.49
CA ARG A 64 4.33 14.95 -4.66
C ARG A 64 3.01 14.33 -4.27
N HIS A 65 1.92 14.84 -4.85
CA HIS A 65 0.65 14.16 -4.77
C HIS A 65 0.70 12.87 -5.61
N PHE A 66 0.41 11.74 -4.99
CA PHE A 66 0.31 10.45 -5.67
C PHE A 66 -0.97 9.72 -5.27
N THR A 67 -1.43 8.86 -6.17
CA THR A 67 -2.58 7.99 -5.92
C THR A 67 -2.07 6.59 -5.61
N VAL A 68 -2.52 6.05 -4.48
CA VAL A 68 -2.36 4.64 -4.13
C VAL A 68 -3.55 3.86 -4.71
N LYS A 69 -3.27 2.91 -5.59
CA LYS A 69 -4.20 1.93 -6.11
C LYS A 69 -4.05 0.66 -5.26
N THR A 70 -5.09 0.35 -4.51
CA THR A 70 -5.21 -0.92 -3.78
C THR A 70 -6.63 -1.43 -4.00
N ASP A 71 -6.75 -2.73 -4.20
CA ASP A 71 -8.00 -3.48 -4.24
C ASP A 71 -8.65 -3.59 -2.86
N HIS A 72 -7.98 -3.11 -1.81
CA HIS A 72 -8.41 -3.28 -0.44
C HIS A 72 -9.25 -2.14 0.10
N LYS A 73 -10.55 -2.44 0.24
CA LYS A 73 -11.57 -1.51 0.71
C LYS A 73 -11.30 -0.93 2.10
N VAL A 74 -10.68 -1.68 3.02
CA VAL A 74 -10.41 -1.20 4.38
C VAL A 74 -9.26 -0.18 4.39
N LEU A 75 -8.22 -0.37 3.58
CA LEU A 75 -7.14 0.59 3.46
C LEU A 75 -7.63 1.87 2.78
N VAL A 76 -8.46 1.76 1.74
CA VAL A 76 -9.11 2.93 1.11
C VAL A 76 -9.98 3.69 2.11
N ALA A 77 -10.71 2.99 2.99
CA ALA A 77 -11.54 3.62 4.01
C ALA A 77 -10.74 4.37 5.09
N ASN A 78 -9.57 3.85 5.48
CA ASN A 78 -8.71 4.46 6.51
C ASN A 78 -7.75 5.53 5.97
N LEU A 79 -7.28 5.42 4.72
CA LEU A 79 -6.32 6.35 4.09
C LEU A 79 -6.98 7.38 3.16
N GLY A 80 -8.27 7.24 2.84
CA GLY A 80 -8.98 8.18 1.99
C GLY A 80 -9.17 9.53 2.70
N LYS A 81 -8.94 10.64 1.97
CA LYS A 81 -9.11 12.06 2.41
C LYS A 81 -10.52 12.44 2.91
N LYS A 82 -11.42 11.50 3.20
CA LYS A 82 -12.84 11.74 3.51
C LYS A 82 -13.35 11.14 4.82
N LYS A 83 -12.50 10.72 5.75
CA LYS A 83 -12.96 10.51 7.12
C LYS A 83 -11.86 10.87 8.10
N GLY A 84 -12.15 11.83 8.97
CA GLY A 84 -11.42 11.93 10.24
C GLY A 84 -11.36 10.57 10.90
N ILE A 85 -10.27 10.33 11.63
CA ILE A 85 -9.96 9.13 12.39
C ILE A 85 -11.26 8.47 12.86
N PRO A 86 -11.62 7.25 12.42
CA PRO A 86 -12.78 6.59 12.96
C PRO A 86 -12.51 6.32 14.44
N VAL A 87 -13.11 7.13 15.31
CA VAL A 87 -13.20 6.88 16.75
C VAL A 87 -14.10 5.68 16.92
N TYR A 88 -13.55 4.48 16.79
CA TYR A 88 -14.24 3.26 17.16
C TYR A 88 -13.25 2.19 17.64
N ASN A 89 -12.91 2.29 18.93
CA ASN A 89 -12.87 1.22 19.92
C ASN A 89 -11.69 1.30 20.88
N GLY A 90 -11.78 2.25 21.82
CA GLY A 90 -11.21 2.08 23.16
C GLY A 90 -12.19 1.34 24.05
N ASN A 91 -12.43 0.04 23.82
CA ASN A 91 -13.12 -0.85 24.76
C ASN A 91 -12.65 -2.30 24.57
N ARG A 92 -11.47 -2.61 25.11
CA ARG A 92 -11.03 -3.99 25.43
C ARG A 92 -10.20 -4.03 26.73
N LEU A 93 -10.67 -3.35 27.77
CA LEU A 93 -10.24 -3.55 29.16
C LEU A 93 -11.46 -3.43 30.08
N GLN A 94 -12.19 -4.53 30.22
CA GLN A 94 -12.60 -5.19 31.47
C GLN A 94 -13.62 -6.29 31.17
#